data_AF-A0ABD0RU26-F1
#
_entry.id   AF-A0ABD0RU26-F1
#
_cell.length_a   1.000
_cell.length_b   1.000
_cell.length_c   1.000
_cell.angle_alpha   90.00
_cell.angle_beta   90.00
_cell.angle_gamma   90.00
#
_symmetry.space_group_name_H-M   'P 1'
#
loop_
_entity.id
_entity.type
_entity.pdbx_description
1 polymer ?
#
loop_
_entity_poly.entity_id
_entity_poly.type
_entity_poly.pdbx_seq_one_letter_code
_entity_poly.pdbx_strand_id
1 'polypeptide(L)'
;APVTVNGHRGESVDIRCPYESGYESYSKYLCKGECNIGNKNIMVESGSPAKDERFSVTDNKTARVFTITITDLRTDDAGQY
;
A
#
# COMPACT_ATOMS: atom_id res chain seq x y z
N ALA A 1 14.09 9.59 -1.07
CA ALA A 1 14.23 8.93 -2.40
C ALA A 1 13.08 7.95 -2.56
N PRO A 2 12.56 7.71 -3.77
CA PRO A 2 11.53 6.69 -3.98
C PRO A 2 12.08 5.31 -3.60
N VAL A 3 11.23 4.47 -3.01
CA VAL A 3 11.56 3.09 -2.71
C VAL A 3 11.25 2.25 -3.95
N THR A 4 12.20 1.44 -4.39
CA THR A 4 11.98 0.46 -5.47
C THR A 4 11.83 -0.93 -4.86
N VAL A 5 10.72 -1.59 -5.18
CA VAL A 5 10.43 -2.96 -4.78
C VAL A 5 10.30 -3.80 -6.04
N ASN A 6 11.04 -4.91 -6.09
CA ASN A 6 10.95 -5.88 -7.18
C ASN A 6 10.33 -7.16 -6.64
N GLY A 7 9.53 -7.83 -7.46
CA GLY A 7 8.97 -9.14 -7.14
C GLY A 7 8.70 -9.93 -8.41
N HIS A 8 8.60 -11.25 -8.30
CA HIS A 8 8.26 -12.10 -9.43
C HIS A 8 6.77 -12.43 -9.47
N ARG A 9 6.28 -12.79 -10.65
CA ARG A 9 4.89 -13.17 -10.85
C ARG A 9 4.50 -14.32 -9.90
N GLY A 10 3.37 -14.18 -9.21
CA GLY A 10 2.82 -15.15 -8.26
C GLY A 10 3.40 -15.04 -6.84
N GLU A 11 4.49 -14.28 -6.64
CA GLU A 11 5.05 -14.04 -5.31
C GLU A 11 4.26 -12.98 -4.54
N SER A 12 4.65 -12.78 -3.28
CA SER A 12 4.15 -11.70 -2.44
C SER A 12 5.27 -10.73 -2.08
N VAL A 13 4.94 -9.45 -1.99
CA VAL A 13 5.87 -8.39 -1.56
C VAL A 13 5.28 -7.57 -0.44
N ASP A 14 6.16 -7.18 0.48
CA ASP A 14 5.85 -6.27 1.58
C ASP A 14 6.55 -4.93 1.38
N ILE A 15 5.76 -3.86 1.32
CA ILE A 15 6.24 -2.49 1.13
C ILE A 15 6.03 -1.74 2.44
N ARG A 16 7.13 -1.37 3.08
CA ARG A 16 7.12 -0.66 4.36
C ARG A 16 7.12 0.84 4.13
N CYS A 17 6.14 1.52 4.69
CA CYS A 17 5.91 2.96 4.55
C CYS A 17 5.95 3.63 5.92
N PRO A 18 7.12 4.18 6.33
CA PRO A 18 7.22 5.01 7.52
C PRO A 18 6.42 6.29 7.38
N TYR A 19 5.89 6.80 8.49
CA TYR A 19 5.18 8.08 8.55
C TYR A 19 5.53 8.88 9.80
N GLU A 20 5.30 10.19 9.73
CA GLU A 20 5.60 11.12 10.82
C GLU A 20 4.61 10.99 11.98
N SER A 21 5.00 11.43 13.16
CA SER A 21 4.09 11.45 14.31
C SER A 21 2.93 12.42 14.09
N GLY A 22 1.75 12.07 14.60
CA GLY A 22 0.49 12.78 14.39
C GLY A 22 -0.43 12.10 13.37
N TYR A 23 0.09 11.15 12.57
CA TYR A 23 -0.70 10.40 11.57
C TYR A 23 -1.18 9.02 12.05
N GLU A 24 -0.97 8.66 13.32
CA GLU A 24 -1.32 7.34 13.87
C GLU A 24 -2.84 7.06 13.83
N SER A 25 -3.68 8.10 13.90
CA SER A 25 -5.14 7.98 13.83
C SER A 25 -5.70 8.03 12.40
N TYR A 26 -4.89 8.41 11.41
CA TYR A 26 -5.32 8.59 10.02
C TYR A 26 -5.34 7.25 9.28
N SER A 27 -6.32 7.07 8.40
CA SER A 27 -6.35 5.96 7.45
C SER A 27 -5.07 5.94 6.61
N LYS A 28 -4.54 4.74 6.38
CA LYS A 28 -3.41 4.48 5.49
C LYS A 28 -3.94 3.83 4.22
N TYR A 29 -3.44 4.25 3.07
CA TYR A 29 -3.92 3.73 1.80
C TYR A 29 -2.79 3.66 0.77
N LEU A 30 -3.01 2.84 -0.25
CA LEU A 30 -2.16 2.73 -1.43
C LEU A 30 -2.95 3.21 -2.64
N CYS A 31 -2.41 4.14 -3.41
CA CYS A 31 -2.94 4.52 -4.73
C CYS A 31 -2.15 3.81 -5.81
N LYS A 32 -2.75 3.65 -6.99
CA LYS A 32 -1.97 3.38 -8.21
C LYS A 32 -1.75 4.70 -8.95
N GLY A 33 -0.48 5.08 -9.15
CA GLY A 33 -0.09 6.42 -9.60
C GLY A 33 -0.34 7.49 -8.54
N GLU A 34 -0.63 8.71 -8.96
CA GLU A 34 -0.81 9.83 -8.03
C GLU A 34 -2.08 9.72 -7.17
N CYS A 35 -1.91 9.98 -5.87
CA CYS A 35 -3.01 10.19 -4.93
C CYS A 35 -3.55 11.63 -5.02
N ASN A 36 -4.58 11.85 -5.81
CA ASN A 36 -5.30 13.13 -5.99
C ASN A 36 -6.59 13.26 -5.14
N ILE A 37 -7.14 14.47 -5.02
CA ILE A 37 -8.39 14.69 -4.27
C ILE A 37 -9.55 13.96 -4.97
N GLY A 38 -10.23 13.05 -4.26
CA GLY A 38 -11.33 12.23 -4.80
C GLY A 38 -10.94 10.85 -5.36
N ASN A 39 -9.75 10.34 -4.99
CA ASN A 39 -9.09 9.15 -5.56
C ASN A 39 -9.98 7.93 -5.84
N LYS A 40 -10.28 7.72 -7.12
CA LYS A 40 -10.79 6.44 -7.65
C LYS A 40 -9.72 5.34 -7.68
N ASN A 41 -8.44 5.72 -7.60
CA ASN A 41 -7.27 4.85 -7.73
C ASN A 41 -6.78 4.23 -6.41
N ILE A 42 -7.52 4.36 -5.31
CA ILE A 42 -7.22 3.65 -4.07
C ILE A 42 -7.37 2.15 -4.33
N MET A 43 -6.29 1.42 -4.17
CA MET A 43 -6.22 -0.05 -4.28
C MET A 43 -6.67 -0.69 -2.97
N VAL A 44 -6.19 -0.15 -1.86
CA VAL A 44 -6.51 -0.62 -0.51
C VAL A 44 -6.41 0.53 0.50
N GLU A 45 -7.28 0.50 1.50
CA GLU A 45 -7.30 1.44 2.63
C GLU A 45 -7.46 0.67 3.94
N SER A 46 -6.71 1.08 4.96
CA SER A 46 -6.77 0.49 6.29
C SER A 46 -8.18 0.58 6.89
N GLY A 47 -8.71 -0.53 7.37
CA GLY A 47 -10.04 -0.58 8.00
C GLY A 47 -11.22 -0.62 7.02
N SER A 48 -10.95 -0.66 5.70
CA SER A 48 -11.96 -0.90 4.67
C SER A 48 -11.66 -2.19 3.92
N PRO A 49 -12.67 -2.88 3.35
CA PRO A 49 -12.42 -4.00 2.44
C PRO A 49 -11.60 -3.55 1.23
N ALA A 50 -10.61 -4.36 0.84
CA ALA A 50 -9.86 -4.11 -0.38
C ALA A 50 -10.76 -4.34 -1.61
N LYS A 51 -10.53 -3.58 -2.69
CA LYS A 51 -11.19 -3.83 -3.98
C LYS A 51 -10.71 -5.13 -4.63
N ASP A 52 -9.46 -5.47 -4.38
CA ASP A 52 -8.79 -6.70 -4.80
C ASP A 52 -8.13 -7.28 -3.53
N GLU A 53 -8.56 -8.48 -3.14
CA GLU A 53 -8.12 -9.15 -1.90
C GLU A 53 -6.62 -9.45 -1.87
N ARG A 54 -5.94 -9.36 -3.02
CA ARG A 54 -4.48 -9.49 -3.10
C ARG A 54 -3.75 -8.36 -2.37
N PHE A 55 -4.38 -7.20 -2.22
CA PHE A 55 -3.82 -6.03 -1.57
C PHE A 55 -4.33 -5.91 -0.14
N SER A 56 -3.41 -5.72 0.81
CA SER A 56 -3.76 -5.48 2.21
C SER A 56 -2.88 -4.40 2.83
N VAL A 57 -3.41 -3.74 3.86
CA VAL A 57 -2.70 -2.74 4.67
C VAL A 57 -2.71 -3.18 6.13
N THR A 58 -1.54 -3.18 6.74
CA THR A 58 -1.38 -3.31 8.20
C THR A 58 -0.66 -2.08 8.74
N ASP A 59 -1.10 -1.53 9.87
CA ASP A 59 -0.49 -0.31 10.45
C ASP A 59 0.09 -0.61 11.84
N ASN A 60 1.41 -0.53 11.97
CA ASN A 60 2.08 -0.55 13.26
C ASN A 60 2.27 0.90 13.75
N LYS A 61 1.30 1.36 14.54
CA LYS A 61 1.26 2.73 15.08
C LYS A 61 2.40 3.06 16.04
N THR A 62 2.90 2.07 16.79
CA THR A 62 4.05 2.26 17.69
C THR A 62 5.33 2.51 16.92
N ALA A 63 5.56 1.76 15.84
CA ALA A 63 6.71 1.95 14.95
C ALA A 63 6.51 3.10 13.96
N ARG A 64 5.27 3.62 13.81
CA ARG A 64 4.84 4.54 12.76
C ARG A 64 5.22 4.05 11.36
N VAL A 65 4.94 2.78 11.11
CA VAL A 65 5.15 2.14 9.80
C VAL A 65 3.90 1.36 9.45
N PHE A 66 3.30 1.68 8.31
CA PHE A 66 2.31 0.80 7.71
C PHE A 66 2.97 -0.06 6.63
N THR A 67 2.51 -1.30 6.52
CA THR A 67 2.99 -2.26 5.54
C THR A 67 1.87 -2.55 4.56
N ILE A 68 2.17 -2.37 3.29
CA ILE A 68 1.35 -2.82 2.18
C ILE A 68 1.84 -4.20 1.78
N THR A 69 0.94 -5.17 1.74
CA THR A 69 1.25 -6.50 1.21
C THR A 69 0.47 -6.70 -0.08
N ILE A 70 1.18 -7.09 -1.13
CA ILE A 70 0.59 -7.48 -2.42
C ILE A 70 0.93 -8.95 -2.62
N THR A 71 -0.10 -9.79 -2.70
CA THR A 71 0.03 -11.24 -2.95
C THR A 71 -0.33 -11.57 -4.40
N ASP A 72 0.06 -12.75 -4.89
CA ASP A 72 -0.17 -13.17 -6.29
C ASP A 72 0.19 -12.06 -7.27
N LEU A 73 1.45 -11.61 -7.23
CA LEU A 73 1.93 -10.51 -8.07
C LEU A 73 1.68 -10.80 -9.56
N ARG A 74 1.22 -9.79 -10.28
CA ARG A 74 0.96 -9.84 -11.72
C ARG A 74 1.82 -8.83 -12.44
N THR A 75 2.10 -9.08 -13.72
CA THR A 75 2.85 -8.14 -14.56
C THR A 75 2.16 -6.77 -14.61
N ASP A 76 0.83 -6.75 -14.55
CA ASP A 76 0.02 -5.52 -14.51
C ASP A 76 0.16 -4.72 -13.21
N ASP A 77 0.70 -5.32 -12.14
CA ASP A 77 1.00 -4.64 -10.88
C ASP A 77 2.32 -3.85 -10.94
N ALA A 78 3.06 -3.90 -12.05
CA ALA A 78 4.22 -3.02 -12.23
C ALA A 78 3.78 -1.56 -12.43
N GLY A 79 4.49 -0.62 -11.80
CA GLY A 79 4.26 0.82 -12.00
C GLY A 79 4.57 1.67 -10.78
N GLN A 80 4.18 2.93 -10.87
CA GLN A 80 4.20 3.84 -9.72
C GLN A 80 2.91 3.68 -8.90
N TYR A 81 3.09 3.78 -7.60
CA TYR A 81 2.07 3.72 -6.56
C TYR A 81 2.26 4.91 -5.62
#